data_AF-A0A660UNR9-F1
#
_entry.id   AF-A0A660UNR9-F1
#
_cell.length_a   1.000
_cell.length_b   1.000
_cell.length_c   1.000
_cell.angle_alpha   90.00
_cell.angle_beta   90.00
_cell.angle_gamma   90.00
#
_symmetry.space_group_name_H-M   'P 1'
#
loop_
_entity.id
_entity.type
_entity.pdbx_description
1 polymer ?
#
loop_
_entity_poly.entity_id
_entity_poly.type
_entity_poly.pdbx_seq_one_letter_code
_entity_poly.pdbx_strand_id
1 'polypeptide(L)'
;MSSLRGLFAERLTNSVRGEVRPCVSCNFCEEVCPAGIPPHRLHKLIYQDDIDEIERSRIDLCIECGLCSFVCPSKIELMHEFQEAKGAIAKEKAAAAKREADAAQQTDSE
;
A
#
# COMPACT_ATOMS: atom_id res chain seq x y z
N MET A 1 1.06 24.09 -24.42
CA MET A 1 0.79 23.40 -23.15
C MET A 1 0.71 24.45 -22.06
N SER A 2 -0.41 24.55 -21.35
CA SER A 2 -0.73 25.69 -20.48
C SER A 2 0.32 25.87 -19.37
N SER A 3 0.89 27.06 -19.26
CA SER A 3 1.84 27.46 -18.19
C SER A 3 1.25 27.39 -16.78
N LEU A 4 -0.07 27.22 -16.66
CA LEU A 4 -0.79 27.06 -15.40
C LEU A 4 -0.64 25.66 -14.77
N ARG A 5 -0.10 24.67 -15.50
CA ARG A 5 0.07 23.30 -14.98
C ARG A 5 1.00 23.19 -13.77
N GLY A 6 1.92 24.15 -13.60
CA GLY A 6 2.84 24.19 -12.45
C GLY A 6 2.24 24.85 -11.20
N LEU A 7 1.31 25.79 -11.36
CA LEU A 7 0.66 26.49 -10.24
C LEU A 7 -0.44 25.64 -9.57
N PHE A 8 -0.99 24.67 -10.29
CA PHE A 8 -1.94 23.67 -9.77
C PHE A 8 -1.28 22.29 -9.56
N ALA A 9 0.03 22.24 -9.34
CA ALA A 9 0.76 21.01 -9.00
C ALA A 9 0.58 20.61 -7.53
N GLU A 10 -0.57 20.91 -6.94
CA GLU A 10 -0.86 20.56 -5.56
C GLU A 10 -1.32 19.11 -5.49
N ARG A 11 -0.73 18.34 -4.57
CA ARG A 11 -1.01 16.91 -4.41
C ARG A 11 -2.47 16.75 -3.96
N LEU A 12 -3.31 16.18 -4.81
CA LEU A 12 -4.70 15.86 -4.47
C LEU A 12 -4.73 14.72 -3.44
N THR A 13 -4.69 15.07 -2.17
CA THR A 13 -4.88 14.16 -1.04
C THR A 13 -6.30 14.28 -0.46
N ASN A 14 -6.71 13.34 0.36
CA ASN A 14 -7.95 13.38 1.13
C ASN A 14 -7.89 14.41 2.29
N SER A 15 -6.69 14.96 2.57
CA SER A 15 -6.37 15.93 3.62
C SER A 15 -6.36 17.40 3.15
N VAL A 16 -6.79 17.71 1.92
CA VAL A 16 -6.83 19.11 1.39
C VAL A 16 -7.63 20.07 2.30
N ARG A 17 -8.52 19.57 3.16
CA ARG A 17 -9.30 20.38 4.13
C ARG A 17 -9.22 19.89 5.59
N GLY A 18 -8.16 19.18 5.96
CA GLY A 18 -7.99 18.70 7.34
C GLY A 18 -6.67 17.94 7.55
N GLU A 19 -6.33 17.65 8.80
CA GLU A 19 -5.12 16.89 9.13
C GLU A 19 -5.39 15.39 9.29
N VAL A 20 -4.34 14.60 9.07
CA VAL A 20 -4.36 13.15 9.31
C VAL A 20 -4.58 12.89 10.80
N ARG A 21 -5.50 11.97 11.11
CA ARG A 21 -5.82 11.52 12.46
C ARG A 21 -5.54 10.03 12.60
N PRO A 22 -5.40 9.52 13.84
CA PRO A 22 -5.33 8.08 14.08
C PRO A 22 -6.55 7.34 13.53
N CYS A 23 -6.35 6.08 13.12
CA CYS A 23 -7.44 5.20 12.72
C CYS A 23 -8.36 4.95 13.92
N VAL A 24 -9.66 5.18 13.75
CA VAL A 24 -10.69 4.93 14.78
C VAL A 24 -11.42 3.60 14.61
N SER A 25 -10.96 2.73 13.70
CA SER A 25 -11.56 1.42 13.40
C SER A 25 -13.07 1.48 13.06
N CYS A 26 -13.46 2.45 12.22
CA CYS A 26 -14.85 2.66 11.82
C CYS A 26 -15.39 1.70 10.74
N ASN A 27 -14.54 0.84 10.17
CA ASN A 27 -14.86 -0.13 9.10
C ASN A 27 -15.40 0.39 7.76
N PHE A 28 -15.58 1.70 7.56
CA PHE A 28 -16.05 2.24 6.27
C PHE A 28 -15.18 1.86 5.07
N CYS A 29 -13.86 1.71 5.27
CA CYS A 29 -12.97 1.30 4.18
C CYS A 29 -13.25 -0.12 3.67
N GLU A 30 -13.76 -1.00 4.53
CA GLU A 30 -14.11 -2.39 4.17
C GLU A 30 -15.45 -2.44 3.42
N GLU A 31 -16.44 -1.67 3.86
CA GLU A 31 -17.76 -1.58 3.23
C GLU A 31 -17.69 -1.11 1.77
N VAL A 32 -16.75 -0.21 1.45
CA VAL A 32 -16.58 0.32 0.09
C VAL A 32 -15.58 -0.44 -0.76
N CYS A 33 -14.91 -1.47 -0.22
CA CYS A 33 -13.83 -2.14 -0.94
C CYS A 33 -14.39 -3.09 -2.02
N PRO A 34 -14.13 -2.85 -3.32
CA PRO A 34 -14.62 -3.73 -4.37
C PRO A 34 -13.87 -5.07 -4.43
N ALA A 35 -12.66 -5.13 -3.87
CA ALA A 35 -11.86 -6.35 -3.81
C ALA A 35 -12.14 -7.22 -2.57
N GLY A 36 -12.97 -6.73 -1.63
CA GLY A 36 -13.30 -7.46 -0.40
C GLY A 36 -12.12 -7.65 0.56
N ILE A 37 -11.08 -6.82 0.48
CA ILE A 37 -9.97 -6.84 1.44
C ILE A 37 -10.32 -6.00 2.68
N PRO A 38 -9.85 -6.36 3.89
CA PRO A 38 -10.07 -5.57 5.11
C PRO A 38 -8.98 -4.46 5.26
N PRO A 39 -9.23 -3.20 4.83
CA PRO A 39 -8.16 -2.21 4.71
C PRO A 39 -7.70 -1.69 6.06
N HIS A 40 -8.61 -1.63 7.05
CA HIS A 40 -8.29 -1.20 8.41
C HIS A 40 -7.28 -2.15 9.09
N ARG A 41 -7.37 -3.46 8.81
CA ARG A 41 -6.43 -4.46 9.31
C ARG A 41 -5.08 -4.35 8.59
N LEU A 42 -5.09 -4.22 7.27
CA LEU A 42 -3.88 -4.02 6.48
C LEU A 42 -3.11 -2.77 6.93
N HIS A 43 -3.78 -1.65 7.16
CA HIS A 43 -3.17 -0.44 7.72
C HIS A 43 -2.42 -0.71 9.03
N LYS A 44 -3.03 -1.49 9.93
CA LYS A 44 -2.39 -1.85 11.21
C LYS A 44 -1.16 -2.73 11.03
N LEU A 45 -1.21 -3.68 10.09
CA LEU A 45 -0.07 -4.55 9.79
C LEU A 45 1.08 -3.76 9.14
N ILE A 46 0.76 -2.84 8.24
CA ILE A 46 1.73 -1.91 7.64
C ILE A 46 2.35 -1.03 8.73
N TYR A 47 1.56 -0.53 9.67
CA TYR A 47 2.09 0.23 10.82
C TYR A 47 3.03 -0.59 11.72
N GLN A 48 2.88 -1.92 11.72
CA GLN A 48 3.74 -2.84 12.48
C GLN A 48 4.97 -3.31 11.69
N ASP A 49 5.12 -2.91 10.42
CA ASP A 49 6.14 -3.39 9.49
C ASP A 49 6.21 -4.93 9.36
N ASP A 50 5.08 -5.62 9.56
CA ASP A 50 4.98 -7.09 9.48
C ASP A 50 4.68 -7.55 8.06
N ILE A 51 5.70 -7.61 7.21
CA ILE A 51 5.58 -7.93 5.78
C ILE A 51 4.94 -9.32 5.55
N ASP A 52 5.33 -10.33 6.33
CA ASP A 52 4.81 -11.69 6.20
C ASP A 52 3.28 -11.73 6.43
N GLU A 53 2.80 -11.04 7.46
CA GLU A 53 1.37 -11.00 7.77
C GLU A 53 0.59 -10.11 6.78
N ILE A 54 1.23 -9.08 6.20
CA ILE A 54 0.66 -8.29 5.11
C ILE A 54 0.43 -9.17 3.87
N GLU A 55 1.39 -10.03 3.52
CA GLU A 55 1.21 -10.98 2.40
C GLU A 55 0.06 -11.95 2.66
N ARG A 56 -0.02 -12.51 3.86
CA ARG A 56 -1.12 -13.41 4.27
C ARG A 56 -2.48 -12.73 4.23
N SER A 57 -2.53 -11.41 4.47
CA SER A 57 -3.73 -10.60 4.43
C SER A 57 -4.23 -10.27 3.02
N ARG A 58 -3.65 -10.92 1.99
CA ARG A 58 -4.07 -10.83 0.60
C ARG A 58 -4.03 -9.42 0.01
N ILE A 59 -2.98 -8.66 0.36
CA ILE A 59 -2.74 -7.32 -0.21
C ILE A 59 -2.60 -7.36 -1.76
N ASP A 60 -2.28 -8.54 -2.33
CA ASP A 60 -2.25 -8.81 -3.76
C ASP A 60 -3.57 -8.51 -4.47
N LEU A 61 -4.70 -8.65 -3.78
CA LEU A 61 -6.04 -8.40 -4.34
C LEU A 61 -6.38 -6.92 -4.45
N CYS A 62 -5.64 -6.03 -3.79
CA CYS A 62 -5.88 -4.59 -3.88
C CYS A 62 -5.72 -4.12 -5.33
N ILE A 63 -6.74 -3.50 -5.91
CA ILE A 63 -6.70 -2.95 -7.28
C ILE A 63 -6.38 -1.45 -7.33
N GLU A 64 -5.95 -0.87 -6.20
CA GLU A 64 -5.53 0.54 -6.12
C GLU A 64 -6.60 1.56 -6.54
N CYS A 65 -7.88 1.24 -6.31
CA CYS A 65 -9.00 2.09 -6.68
C CYS A 65 -9.15 3.39 -5.85
N GLY A 66 -8.51 3.49 -4.68
CA GLY A 66 -8.51 4.70 -3.85
C GLY A 66 -9.77 4.96 -3.01
N LEU A 67 -10.82 4.12 -3.11
CA LEU A 67 -12.07 4.33 -2.37
C LEU A 67 -11.88 4.35 -0.85
N CYS A 68 -10.99 3.50 -0.32
CA CYS A 68 -10.66 3.46 1.10
C CYS A 68 -10.05 4.77 1.61
N SER A 69 -9.16 5.41 0.84
CA SER A 69 -8.62 6.74 1.16
C SER A 69 -9.71 7.80 1.14
N PHE A 70 -10.62 7.74 0.16
CA PHE A 70 -11.67 8.74 -0.02
C PHE A 70 -12.68 8.76 1.14
N VAL A 71 -13.12 7.59 1.61
CA VAL A 71 -14.12 7.50 2.67
C VAL A 71 -13.55 7.60 4.09
N CYS A 72 -12.22 7.59 4.23
CA CYS A 72 -11.59 7.58 5.54
C CYS A 72 -11.89 8.88 6.33
N PRO A 73 -12.60 8.81 7.48
CA PRO A 73 -12.89 10.00 8.28
C PRO A 73 -11.61 10.56 8.91
N SER A 74 -10.61 9.71 9.15
CA SER A 74 -9.31 10.08 9.70
C SER A 74 -8.33 10.66 8.68
N LYS A 75 -8.73 10.82 7.40
CA LYS A 75 -7.88 11.33 6.32
C LYS A 75 -6.58 10.54 6.13
N ILE A 76 -6.64 9.23 6.33
CA ILE A 76 -5.52 8.32 6.12
C ILE A 76 -5.48 7.93 4.64
N GLU A 77 -4.31 8.00 4.03
CA GLU A 77 -4.08 7.66 2.62
C GLU A 77 -3.81 6.17 2.43
N LEU A 78 -4.81 5.34 2.74
CA LEU A 78 -4.72 3.87 2.69
C LEU A 78 -4.25 3.35 1.33
N MET A 79 -4.66 3.98 0.22
CA MET A 79 -4.21 3.59 -1.11
C MET A 79 -2.70 3.75 -1.28
N HIS A 80 -2.13 4.85 -0.77
CA HIS A 80 -0.70 5.12 -0.87
C HIS A 80 0.10 4.12 -0.04
N GLU A 81 -0.34 3.88 1.20
CA GLU A 81 0.28 2.87 2.07
C GLU A 81 0.27 1.48 1.41
N PHE A 82 -0.81 1.10 0.73
CA PHE A 82 -0.88 -0.18 0.02
C PHE A 82 0.04 -0.25 -1.19
N GLN A 83 0.22 0.85 -1.93
CA GLN A 83 1.19 0.92 -3.02
C GLN A 83 2.63 0.76 -2.51
N GLU A 84 2.95 1.44 -1.41
CA GLU A 84 4.26 1.34 -0.77
C GLU A 84 4.51 -0.08 -0.24
N ALA A 85 3.54 -0.67 0.44
CA ALA A 85 3.63 -2.04 0.96
C ALA A 85 3.81 -3.08 -0.17
N LYS A 86 3.03 -2.98 -1.26
CA LYS A 86 3.24 -3.85 -2.43
C LYS A 86 4.62 -3.67 -3.06
N GLY A 87 5.09 -2.42 -3.13
CA GLY A 87 6.43 -2.11 -3.63
C GLY A 87 7.54 -2.69 -2.76
N ALA A 88 7.37 -2.66 -1.43
CA ALA A 88 8.29 -3.28 -0.48
C ALA A 88 8.33 -4.80 -0.66
N ILE A 89 7.17 -5.45 -0.69
CA ILE A 89 7.02 -6.89 -0.94
C ILE A 89 7.69 -7.31 -2.25
N ALA A 90 7.45 -6.58 -3.33
CA ALA A 90 8.04 -6.89 -4.63
C ALA A 90 9.57 -6.81 -4.61
N LYS A 91 10.14 -5.84 -3.88
CA LYS A 91 11.60 -5.68 -3.73
C LYS A 91 12.19 -6.83 -2.92
N GLU A 92 11.56 -7.25 -1.83
CA GLU A 92 12.03 -8.37 -1.02
C GLU A 92 12.01 -9.69 -1.81
N LYS A 93 10.93 -9.95 -2.56
CA LYS A 93 10.82 -11.12 -3.44
C LYS A 93 11.89 -11.12 -4.53
N ALA A 94 12.14 -9.98 -5.17
CA ALA A 94 13.19 -9.86 -6.17
C ALA A 94 14.59 -10.09 -5.58
N ALA A 95 14.85 -9.60 -4.36
CA ALA A 95 16.11 -9.83 -3.67
C ALA A 95 16.30 -11.29 -3.27
N ALA A 96 15.24 -11.97 -2.80
CA ALA A 96 15.26 -13.39 -2.49
C ALA A 96 15.53 -14.24 -3.74
N ALA A 97 14.81 -14.00 -4.85
CA ALA A 97 15.01 -14.70 -6.10
C ALA A 97 16.42 -14.52 -6.68
N LYS A 98 17.03 -13.33 -6.52
CA LYS A 98 18.42 -13.11 -6.93
C LYS A 98 19.40 -13.92 -6.09
N ARG A 99 19.22 -13.98 -4.77
CA ARG A 99 20.07 -14.79 -3.87
C ARG A 99 19.99 -16.28 -4.22
N GLU A 100 18.80 -16.76 -4.54
CA GLU A 100 18.60 -18.15 -5.00
C GLU A 100 19.28 -18.40 -6.35
N ALA A 101 19.19 -17.47 -7.30
CA ALA A 101 19.87 -17.58 -8.59
C ALA A 101 21.41 -17.55 -8.46
N ASP A 102 21.94 -16.68 -7.60
CA ASP A 102 23.37 -16.58 -7.31
C ASP A 102 23.88 -17.85 -6.59
N ALA A 103 23.07 -18.48 -5.73
CA ALA A 103 23.41 -19.73 -5.06
C ALA A 103 23.36 -20.95 -6.01
N ALA A 104 22.40 -21.00 -6.93
CA ALA A 104 22.29 -22.08 -7.92
C ALA A 104 23.46 -22.07 -8.93
N GLN A 105 23.99 -20.89 -9.27
CA GLN A 105 25.17 -20.77 -10.13
C GLN A 105 26.47 -21.26 -9.48
N GLN A 106 26.51 -21.35 -8.13
CA GLN A 106 27.68 -21.85 -7.40
C GLN A 106 27.72 -23.38 -7.33
N THR A 107 26.58 -24.07 -7.48
CA THR A 107 26.52 -25.54 -7.37
C THR A 107 26.85 -26.28 -8.67
N ASP A 108 26.89 -25.61 -9.82
CA ASP A 108 27.19 -26.20 -11.14
C ASP A 108 28.69 -26.18 -11.50
N SER A 109 29.57 -25.76 -10.58
CA SER A 109 31.03 -25.61 -10.82
C SER A 109 31.93 -26.63 -10.11
N GLU A 110 31.38 -27.70 -9.54
CA GLU A 110 32.12 -28.86 -9.01
C GLU A 110 31.89 -30.14 -9.83
#